data_AF-A0A346Y1E7-F1
#
_entry.id   AF-A0A346Y1E7-F1
#
_cell.length_a   1.000
_cell.length_b   1.000
_cell.length_c   1.000
_cell.angle_alpha   90.00
_cell.angle_beta   90.00
_cell.angle_gamma   90.00
#
_symmetry.space_group_name_H-M   'P 1'
#
loop_
_entity.id
_entity.type
_entity.pdbx_description
1 polymer ?
#
loop_
_entity_poly.entity_id
_entity_poly.type
_entity_poly.pdbx_seq_one_letter_code
_entity_poly.pdbx_strand_id
1 'polypeptide(L)'
;MHDPADQTRPDPTRPDPTGLVDLAARRLGGMVLAANDEFFAAKENLLEPLPPVFDPLAYSDRGKVMDGWETRRRRDPSGDPGHDWCIVRLGVTGVIDAVLVDTSHFRGNFPAAFELWGTLTDGGPPGDDADWVQLRPRTELRGDAAQRFDVDAPLRVSHVRFVIHPDGGVARLRLLGRPLVDLRRAADHSGRLDLAAIINGGRAVGCSDAFFSAPTNLLMVGDGRDMGDGWETTRRRGPGHDFAIVELATTGRVERIELDTTNFKGNHPDRCDVLAIDAADADPAELPTDGWTPLVLDHPMQPHARHVIDVEEPTVATHLQLRIHPDGGVARLRARGFVTDEGWQRSTVALLDAATDDRAREVLLACCGSTAWVDAMLARRPFGRPSRLLGAADACWTNVGPDDVLEALSAHPRIGERSASRWSTREQADARAGEQAILDRIAEGNRLYEERFGHVFLIRAAGRSAEEILDALEERLDHPHQTEIAVAAEEQRQITALRLQALLREGVPG
;
A
#
# COMPACT_ATOMS: atom_id res chain seq x y z
N MET A 1 37.97 -8.13 22.59
CA MET A 1 37.89 -6.70 22.92
C MET A 1 36.95 -6.09 21.90
N HIS A 2 35.75 -5.69 22.34
CA HIS A 2 34.76 -5.03 21.49
C HIS A 2 35.30 -3.66 21.09
N ASP A 3 35.34 -3.38 19.79
CA ASP A 3 35.64 -2.06 19.26
C ASP A 3 34.46 -1.11 19.56
N PRO A 4 34.66 0.02 20.27
CA PRO A 4 33.59 0.96 20.59
C PRO A 4 32.90 1.60 19.36
N ALA A 5 33.47 1.45 18.15
CA ALA A 5 32.88 1.93 16.89
C ALA A 5 31.76 1.04 16.33
N ASP A 6 31.52 -0.15 16.89
CA ASP A 6 30.48 -1.08 16.42
C ASP A 6 29.05 -0.66 16.81
N GLN A 7 28.91 0.34 17.70
CA GLN A 7 27.60 0.78 18.22
C GLN A 7 26.81 1.69 17.27
N THR A 8 27.36 2.09 16.11
CA THR A 8 26.69 2.96 15.13
C THR A 8 26.24 2.22 13.86
N ARG A 9 26.44 0.90 13.77
CA ARG A 9 25.92 0.11 12.66
C ARG A 9 24.43 -0.19 12.92
N PRO A 10 23.51 0.15 12.01
CA PRO A 10 22.16 -0.35 12.09
C PRO A 10 22.23 -1.88 12.07
N ASP A 11 21.87 -2.51 13.18
CA ASP A 11 21.75 -3.96 13.24
C ASP A 11 20.53 -4.36 12.39
N PRO A 12 20.69 -5.04 11.25
CA PRO A 12 19.59 -5.40 10.37
C PRO A 12 18.63 -6.41 11.01
N THR A 13 18.98 -6.99 12.16
CA THR A 13 18.13 -7.88 12.95
C THR A 13 17.35 -7.15 14.04
N ARG A 14 17.73 -5.91 14.40
CA ARG A 14 16.95 -5.08 15.30
C ARG A 14 15.74 -4.50 14.56
N PRO A 15 14.55 -4.47 15.19
CA PRO A 15 13.40 -3.80 14.60
C PRO A 15 13.75 -2.35 14.27
N ASP A 16 13.36 -1.92 13.07
CA ASP A 16 13.38 -0.51 12.72
C ASP A 16 12.48 0.23 13.73
N PRO A 17 13.01 1.20 14.51
CA PRO A 17 12.21 1.92 15.49
C PRO A 17 11.04 2.68 14.86
N THR A 18 11.03 2.86 13.54
CA THR A 18 9.94 3.48 12.78
C THR A 18 8.79 2.52 12.44
N GLY A 19 8.91 1.22 12.74
CA GLY A 19 7.88 0.22 12.44
C GLY A 19 7.75 -0.11 10.95
N LEU A 20 8.76 0.20 10.14
CA LEU A 20 8.83 -0.19 8.73
C LEU A 20 9.21 -1.67 8.57
N VAL A 21 8.74 -2.26 7.48
CA VAL A 21 8.90 -3.67 7.14
C VAL A 21 9.85 -3.78 5.95
N ASP A 22 10.79 -4.72 6.00
CA ASP A 22 11.54 -5.09 4.78
C ASP A 22 10.61 -5.84 3.81
N LEU A 23 10.09 -5.11 2.82
CA LEU A 23 9.15 -5.62 1.82
C LEU A 23 9.79 -6.65 0.89
N ALA A 24 11.13 -6.67 0.77
CA ALA A 24 11.86 -7.67 -0.01
C ALA A 24 12.28 -8.88 0.81
N ALA A 25 11.91 -8.98 2.08
CA ALA A 25 12.32 -10.08 2.93
C ALA A 25 11.89 -11.44 2.35
N ARG A 26 12.82 -12.39 2.29
CA ARG A 26 12.56 -13.76 1.78
C ARG A 26 11.42 -14.47 2.51
N ARG A 27 11.28 -14.20 3.82
CA ARG A 27 10.19 -14.73 4.65
C ARG A 27 8.81 -14.22 4.25
N LEU A 28 8.74 -13.11 3.52
CA LEU A 28 7.51 -12.60 2.89
C LEU A 28 7.35 -13.08 1.44
N GLY A 29 8.30 -13.86 0.91
CA GLY A 29 8.32 -14.29 -0.49
C GLY A 29 9.11 -13.38 -1.44
N GLY A 30 9.90 -12.43 -0.90
CA GLY A 30 10.76 -11.56 -1.70
C GLY A 30 11.87 -12.35 -2.39
N MET A 31 12.19 -11.99 -3.64
CA MET A 31 13.08 -12.76 -4.51
C MET A 31 13.86 -11.84 -5.44
N VAL A 32 15.15 -12.13 -5.65
CA VAL A 32 15.92 -11.53 -6.75
C VAL A 32 15.66 -12.36 -8.01
N LEU A 33 14.97 -11.78 -8.99
CA LEU A 33 14.48 -12.48 -10.18
C LEU A 33 15.53 -12.56 -11.29
N ALA A 34 16.33 -11.50 -11.45
CA ALA A 34 17.32 -11.40 -12.51
C ALA A 34 18.46 -10.49 -12.08
N ALA A 35 19.65 -10.71 -12.64
CA ALA A 35 20.75 -9.76 -12.65
C ALA A 35 21.49 -9.87 -13.98
N ASN A 36 22.13 -8.79 -14.42
CA ASN A 36 22.94 -8.82 -15.64
C ASN A 36 24.31 -9.49 -15.43
N ASP A 37 24.81 -9.53 -14.19
CA ASP A 37 26.04 -10.21 -13.79
C ASP A 37 25.92 -10.70 -12.32
N GLU A 38 26.52 -11.84 -12.02
CA GLU A 38 26.63 -12.41 -10.67
C GLU A 38 27.85 -13.33 -10.56
N PHE A 39 28.94 -12.96 -11.26
CA PHE A 39 30.08 -13.85 -11.46
C PHE A 39 30.75 -14.27 -10.15
N PHE A 40 31.09 -13.30 -9.28
CA PHE A 40 31.87 -13.57 -8.06
C PHE A 40 30.99 -14.05 -6.90
N ALA A 41 29.78 -13.48 -6.77
CA ALA A 41 28.84 -13.88 -5.73
C ALA A 41 27.38 -13.70 -6.17
N ALA A 42 26.54 -14.63 -5.73
CA ALA A 42 25.16 -14.79 -6.20
C ALA A 42 24.26 -13.64 -5.75
N LYS A 43 23.39 -13.16 -6.65
CA LYS A 43 22.47 -12.04 -6.37
C LYS A 43 21.50 -12.31 -5.22
N GLU A 44 21.14 -13.57 -4.98
CA GLU A 44 20.20 -13.99 -3.93
C GLU A 44 20.71 -13.65 -2.52
N ASN A 45 22.03 -13.52 -2.34
CA ASN A 45 22.66 -13.15 -1.08
C ASN A 45 22.22 -11.77 -0.56
N LEU A 46 21.79 -10.86 -1.46
CA LEU A 46 21.29 -9.54 -1.08
C LEU A 46 20.15 -9.60 -0.06
N LEU A 47 19.30 -10.62 -0.17
CA LEU A 47 18.09 -10.79 0.64
C LEU A 47 18.25 -11.79 1.78
N GLU A 48 19.48 -12.28 2.03
CA GLU A 48 19.73 -13.18 3.17
C GLU A 48 19.46 -12.44 4.48
N PRO A 49 18.71 -13.02 5.44
CA PRO A 49 18.23 -12.30 6.61
C PRO A 49 19.33 -12.04 7.64
N LEU A 50 20.37 -12.88 7.68
CA LEU A 50 21.47 -12.77 8.63
C LEU A 50 22.49 -11.71 8.21
N PRO A 51 23.19 -11.07 9.17
CA PRO A 51 24.32 -10.19 8.87
C PRO A 51 25.37 -10.89 7.99
N PRO A 52 26.02 -10.16 7.07
CA PRO A 52 27.01 -10.74 6.18
C PRO A 52 28.27 -11.17 6.93
N VAL A 53 28.79 -12.34 6.58
CA VAL A 53 30.00 -12.94 7.20
C VAL A 53 31.17 -12.94 6.22
N PHE A 54 32.36 -12.63 6.71
CA PHE A 54 33.59 -12.74 5.94
C PHE A 54 34.51 -13.82 6.51
N ASP A 55 34.76 -14.85 5.72
CA ASP A 55 35.79 -15.83 6.00
C ASP A 55 37.08 -15.45 5.25
N PRO A 56 38.18 -15.08 5.93
CA PRO A 56 39.43 -14.68 5.29
C PRO A 56 40.12 -15.82 4.52
N LEU A 57 39.80 -17.09 4.79
CA LEU A 57 40.42 -18.27 4.17
C LEU A 57 39.60 -18.86 3.02
N ALA A 58 38.31 -18.52 2.91
CA ALA A 58 37.45 -19.06 1.85
C ALA A 58 37.77 -18.48 0.46
N TYR A 59 38.04 -19.36 -0.50
CA TYR A 59 38.22 -19.06 -1.93
C TYR A 59 37.51 -20.13 -2.77
N SER A 60 36.92 -19.71 -3.89
CA SER A 60 36.34 -20.56 -4.92
C SER A 60 37.20 -20.50 -6.20
N ASP A 61 36.82 -21.28 -7.21
CA ASP A 61 37.37 -21.19 -8.57
C ASP A 61 37.14 -19.81 -9.23
N ARG A 62 36.17 -19.03 -8.73
CA ARG A 62 35.87 -17.67 -9.20
C ARG A 62 36.57 -16.58 -8.41
N GLY A 63 37.20 -16.88 -7.28
CA GLY A 63 37.92 -15.89 -6.46
C GLY A 63 37.54 -15.92 -4.99
N LYS A 64 37.65 -14.78 -4.32
CA LYS A 64 37.30 -14.65 -2.89
C LYS A 64 35.81 -14.96 -2.71
N VAL A 65 35.46 -15.83 -1.76
CA VAL A 65 34.05 -16.04 -1.41
C VAL A 65 33.57 -14.83 -0.62
N MET A 66 32.53 -14.18 -1.12
CA MET A 66 31.90 -13.02 -0.50
C MET A 66 30.44 -13.33 -0.15
N ASP A 67 30.02 -12.96 1.05
CA ASP A 67 28.63 -13.04 1.50
C ASP A 67 27.85 -11.80 1.05
N GLY A 68 27.53 -11.78 -0.25
CA GLY A 68 26.85 -10.67 -0.93
C GLY A 68 26.62 -10.99 -2.40
N TRP A 69 26.14 -10.01 -3.16
CA TRP A 69 26.15 -10.00 -4.61
C TRP A 69 27.41 -9.29 -5.09
N GLU A 70 28.15 -9.86 -6.05
CA GLU A 70 29.35 -9.23 -6.60
C GLU A 70 29.50 -9.55 -8.11
N THR A 71 29.69 -8.49 -8.89
CA THR A 71 29.79 -8.54 -10.35
C THR A 71 31.22 -8.43 -10.86
N ARG A 72 31.46 -8.81 -12.13
CA ARG A 72 32.76 -8.59 -12.77
C ARG A 72 33.07 -7.11 -12.89
N ARG A 73 34.36 -6.77 -12.74
CA ARG A 73 34.88 -5.44 -13.09
C ARG A 73 34.57 -5.11 -14.53
N ARG A 74 33.88 -4.00 -14.76
CA ARG A 74 33.57 -3.52 -16.11
C ARG A 74 34.81 -2.89 -16.74
N ARG A 75 34.97 -3.19 -18.02
CA ARG A 75 36.05 -2.69 -18.87
C ARG A 75 35.44 -2.43 -20.23
N ASP A 76 34.78 -1.30 -20.39
CA ASP A 76 34.25 -0.90 -21.69
C ASP A 76 35.35 -0.20 -22.51
N PRO A 77 35.74 -0.73 -23.68
CA PRO A 77 36.72 -0.10 -24.57
C PRO A 77 36.28 1.28 -25.09
N SER A 78 34.98 1.58 -25.08
CA SER A 78 34.41 2.88 -25.49
C SER A 78 34.54 3.96 -24.42
N GLY A 79 34.90 3.57 -23.19
CA GLY A 79 35.00 4.48 -22.04
C GLY A 79 33.68 4.72 -21.30
N ASP A 80 32.57 4.11 -21.71
CA ASP A 80 31.33 4.11 -20.92
C ASP A 80 31.50 3.20 -19.68
N PRO A 81 31.47 3.74 -18.46
CA PRO A 81 31.57 2.91 -17.26
C PRO A 81 30.42 1.90 -17.14
N GLY A 82 29.27 2.15 -17.78
CA GLY A 82 28.08 1.33 -17.68
C GLY A 82 27.56 1.20 -16.24
N HIS A 83 26.76 0.17 -16.01
CA HIS A 83 26.23 -0.17 -14.69
C HIS A 83 25.84 -1.66 -14.64
N ASP A 84 25.77 -2.21 -13.44
CA ASP A 84 25.17 -3.51 -13.19
C ASP A 84 23.85 -3.37 -12.43
N TRP A 85 22.95 -4.33 -12.63
CA TRP A 85 21.61 -4.25 -12.09
C TRP A 85 21.09 -5.61 -11.66
N CYS A 86 20.20 -5.59 -10.69
CA CYS A 86 19.34 -6.73 -10.37
C CYS A 86 17.88 -6.28 -10.24
N ILE A 87 16.96 -7.21 -10.52
CA ILE A 87 15.52 -7.01 -10.36
C ILE A 87 15.08 -7.81 -9.14
N VAL A 88 14.42 -7.15 -8.20
CA VAL A 88 13.87 -7.75 -6.99
C VAL A 88 12.35 -7.64 -7.03
N ARG A 89 11.67 -8.77 -6.85
CA ARG A 89 10.24 -8.81 -6.56
C ARG A 89 10.05 -8.69 -5.05
N LEU A 90 9.20 -7.77 -4.62
CA LEU A 90 8.82 -7.65 -3.23
C LEU A 90 8.01 -8.87 -2.79
N GLY A 91 8.19 -9.30 -1.54
CA GLY A 91 7.33 -10.31 -0.93
C GLY A 91 5.92 -9.78 -0.67
N VAL A 92 5.81 -8.49 -0.38
CA VAL A 92 4.53 -7.78 -0.27
C VAL A 92 4.60 -6.48 -1.04
N THR A 93 3.65 -6.27 -1.96
CA THR A 93 3.48 -5.00 -2.66
C THR A 93 3.23 -3.88 -1.65
N GLY A 94 3.92 -2.77 -1.81
CA GLY A 94 3.85 -1.70 -0.83
C GLY A 94 4.55 -0.44 -1.29
N VAL A 95 4.59 0.52 -0.38
CA VAL A 95 5.30 1.78 -0.52
C VAL A 95 6.65 1.64 0.16
N ILE A 96 7.75 1.89 -0.57
CA ILE A 96 9.10 1.90 -0.01
C ILE A 96 9.37 3.30 0.52
N ASP A 97 9.64 3.41 1.81
CA ASP A 97 9.95 4.68 2.47
C ASP A 97 11.48 4.87 2.58
N ALA A 98 12.25 3.77 2.66
CA ALA A 98 13.71 3.82 2.67
C ALA A 98 14.36 2.55 2.10
N VAL A 99 15.62 2.70 1.69
CA VAL A 99 16.49 1.61 1.27
C VAL A 99 17.71 1.54 2.18
N LEU A 100 18.05 0.33 2.63
CA LEU A 100 19.32 0.06 3.30
C LEU A 100 20.22 -0.70 2.35
N VAL A 101 21.37 -0.11 2.05
CA VAL A 101 22.45 -0.72 1.25
C VAL A 101 23.61 -1.02 2.18
N ASP A 102 23.93 -2.30 2.33
CA ASP A 102 25.04 -2.77 3.15
C ASP A 102 26.20 -3.23 2.27
N THR A 103 27.33 -2.55 2.39
CA THR A 103 28.59 -2.89 1.69
C THR A 103 29.61 -3.54 2.63
N SER A 104 29.17 -4.07 3.78
CA SER A 104 30.04 -4.75 4.75
C SER A 104 30.96 -5.75 4.08
N HIS A 105 32.24 -5.73 4.47
CA HIS A 105 33.34 -6.54 3.93
C HIS A 105 33.77 -6.21 2.49
N PHE A 106 33.02 -5.41 1.74
CA PHE A 106 33.44 -4.84 0.46
C PHE A 106 34.18 -3.50 0.69
N ARG A 107 35.47 -3.61 1.01
CA ARG A 107 36.30 -2.44 1.42
C ARG A 107 36.84 -1.60 0.28
N GLY A 108 37.13 -2.23 -0.86
CA GLY A 108 37.69 -1.57 -2.03
C GLY A 108 37.06 -1.97 -3.36
N ASN A 109 36.12 -2.92 -3.32
CA ASN A 109 35.38 -3.48 -4.44
C ASN A 109 33.87 -3.29 -4.26
N PHE A 110 33.44 -2.32 -3.44
CA PHE A 110 32.06 -1.86 -3.38
C PHE A 110 31.78 -0.92 -4.56
N PRO A 111 30.51 -0.81 -5.02
CA PRO A 111 30.15 0.14 -6.06
C PRO A 111 30.23 1.58 -5.54
N ALA A 112 30.64 2.51 -6.40
CA ALA A 112 30.78 3.92 -6.01
C ALA A 112 29.43 4.59 -5.72
N ALA A 113 28.37 4.16 -6.41
CA ALA A 113 27.02 4.68 -6.23
C ALA A 113 25.97 3.62 -6.59
N PHE A 114 24.73 3.86 -6.18
CA PHE A 114 23.57 3.10 -6.60
C PHE A 114 22.41 3.99 -7.05
N GLU A 115 21.45 3.41 -7.76
CA GLU A 115 20.13 3.96 -8.04
C GLU A 115 19.06 2.92 -7.71
N LEU A 116 17.85 3.39 -7.40
CA LEU A 116 16.71 2.52 -7.16
C LEU A 116 15.52 2.96 -8.01
N TRP A 117 14.96 2.01 -8.74
CA TRP A 117 13.79 2.18 -9.59
C TRP A 117 12.70 1.22 -9.13
N GLY A 118 11.45 1.61 -9.27
CA GLY A 118 10.30 0.82 -8.86
C GLY A 118 9.27 0.72 -9.98
N THR A 119 8.54 -0.39 -10.02
CA THR A 119 7.41 -0.55 -10.94
C THR A 119 6.32 -1.40 -10.29
N LEU A 120 5.10 -1.23 -10.78
CA LEU A 120 3.94 -2.01 -10.37
C LEU A 120 3.48 -2.85 -11.57
N THR A 121 3.72 -4.15 -11.49
CA THR A 121 3.24 -5.12 -12.47
C THR A 121 2.86 -6.43 -11.78
N ASP A 122 2.03 -7.21 -12.47
CA ASP A 122 1.64 -8.55 -12.06
C ASP A 122 2.63 -9.58 -12.64
N GLY A 123 3.11 -10.52 -11.81
CA GLY A 123 3.79 -11.73 -12.29
C GLY A 123 5.33 -11.76 -12.21
N GLY A 124 5.97 -12.05 -13.36
CA GLY A 124 7.40 -12.38 -13.51
C GLY A 124 8.34 -11.16 -13.60
N PRO A 125 9.62 -11.34 -13.98
CA PRO A 125 10.56 -10.22 -14.05
C PRO A 125 10.10 -9.17 -15.08
N PRO A 126 9.92 -7.89 -14.67
CA PRO A 126 9.52 -6.84 -15.60
C PRO A 126 10.61 -6.58 -16.65
N GLY A 127 10.19 -6.33 -17.89
CA GLY A 127 11.07 -5.92 -18.98
C GLY A 127 11.60 -4.49 -18.82
N ASP A 128 12.40 -4.06 -19.80
CA ASP A 128 12.87 -2.66 -19.90
C ASP A 128 11.77 -1.69 -20.34
N ASP A 129 10.70 -2.21 -20.95
CA ASP A 129 9.50 -1.50 -21.40
C ASP A 129 8.44 -1.32 -20.30
N ALA A 130 8.69 -1.84 -19.09
CA ALA A 130 7.81 -1.60 -17.95
C ALA A 130 7.87 -0.14 -17.49
N ASP A 131 6.80 0.31 -16.82
CA ASP A 131 6.70 1.66 -16.27
C ASP A 131 7.59 1.82 -15.03
N TRP A 132 8.89 1.96 -15.25
CA TRP A 132 9.89 2.18 -14.20
C TRP A 132 9.89 3.64 -13.76
N VAL A 133 9.70 3.85 -12.46
CA VAL A 133 9.80 5.18 -11.83
C VAL A 133 11.02 5.21 -10.92
N GLN A 134 11.79 6.29 -10.97
CA GLN A 134 12.96 6.45 -10.11
C GLN A 134 12.51 6.71 -8.67
N LEU A 135 12.84 5.79 -7.77
CA LEU A 135 12.56 5.91 -6.33
C LEU A 135 13.71 6.63 -5.62
N ARG A 136 14.94 6.36 -6.06
CA ARG A 136 16.15 7.00 -5.53
C ARG A 136 17.12 7.31 -6.68
N PRO A 137 17.52 8.58 -6.86
CA PRO A 137 18.52 8.95 -7.85
C PRO A 137 19.91 8.47 -7.43
N ARG A 138 20.87 8.67 -8.33
CA ARG A 138 22.24 8.20 -8.13
C ARG A 138 22.82 8.73 -6.83
N THR A 139 23.12 7.81 -5.92
CA THR A 139 23.54 8.11 -4.55
C THR A 139 24.85 7.41 -4.24
N GLU A 140 25.82 8.16 -3.75
CA GLU A 140 27.15 7.65 -3.41
C GLU A 140 27.10 6.67 -2.22
N LEU A 141 27.96 5.66 -2.27
CA LEU A 141 28.12 4.67 -1.22
C LEU A 141 29.51 4.76 -0.59
N ARG A 142 29.57 4.42 0.69
CA ARG A 142 30.82 4.09 1.39
C ARG A 142 31.02 2.58 1.44
N GLY A 143 32.27 2.14 1.35
CA GLY A 143 32.65 0.74 1.56
C GLY A 143 32.64 0.34 3.04
N ASP A 144 32.41 -0.95 3.28
CA ASP A 144 32.36 -1.55 4.62
C ASP A 144 31.37 -0.85 5.58
N ALA A 145 30.19 -0.50 5.05
CA ALA A 145 29.18 0.25 5.78
C ALA A 145 27.74 -0.13 5.41
N ALA A 146 26.91 -0.30 6.44
CA ALA A 146 25.45 -0.33 6.32
C ALA A 146 24.90 1.10 6.32
N GLN A 147 24.23 1.50 5.24
CA GLN A 147 23.78 2.86 5.01
C GLN A 147 22.29 2.88 4.64
N ARG A 148 21.51 3.72 5.31
CA ARG A 148 20.09 3.93 5.04
C ARG A 148 19.90 5.24 4.28
N PHE A 149 19.05 5.20 3.26
CA PHE A 149 18.66 6.35 2.44
C PHE A 149 17.13 6.38 2.33
N ASP A 150 16.55 7.57 2.50
CA ASP A 150 15.11 7.76 2.28
C ASP A 150 14.81 7.77 0.77
N VAL A 151 13.59 7.34 0.42
CA VAL A 151 13.08 7.35 -0.96
C VAL A 151 12.42 8.69 -1.26
N ASP A 152 12.64 9.20 -2.48
CA ASP A 152 12.16 10.53 -2.89
C ASP A 152 10.69 10.50 -3.38
N ALA A 153 10.25 9.34 -3.88
CA ALA A 153 8.90 9.12 -4.39
C ALA A 153 8.29 7.86 -3.76
N PRO A 154 7.51 7.98 -2.66
CA PRO A 154 6.94 6.84 -1.92
C PRO A 154 5.71 6.26 -2.66
N LEU A 155 5.94 5.74 -3.86
CA LEU A 155 4.95 5.14 -4.72
C LEU A 155 4.76 3.65 -4.39
N ARG A 156 3.57 3.13 -4.66
CA ARG A 156 3.25 1.72 -4.53
C ARG A 156 3.90 0.92 -5.65
N VAL A 157 4.75 -0.04 -5.29
CA VAL A 157 5.51 -0.86 -6.23
C VAL A 157 5.43 -2.34 -5.85
N SER A 158 5.56 -3.23 -6.84
CA SER A 158 5.68 -4.69 -6.63
C SER A 158 7.08 -5.22 -6.93
N HIS A 159 7.84 -4.47 -7.73
CA HIS A 159 9.20 -4.81 -8.11
C HIS A 159 10.10 -3.58 -8.00
N VAL A 160 11.39 -3.82 -7.75
CA VAL A 160 12.43 -2.81 -7.88
C VAL A 160 13.55 -3.28 -8.80
N ARG A 161 14.19 -2.32 -9.45
CA ARG A 161 15.46 -2.50 -10.15
C ARG A 161 16.51 -1.74 -9.36
N PHE A 162 17.44 -2.48 -8.77
CA PHE A 162 18.57 -1.95 -8.03
C PHE A 162 19.78 -1.91 -8.96
N VAL A 163 20.32 -0.71 -9.15
CA VAL A 163 21.41 -0.45 -10.10
C VAL A 163 22.64 -0.01 -9.32
N ILE A 164 23.80 -0.56 -9.64
CA ILE A 164 25.09 -0.21 -9.05
C ILE A 164 26.03 0.35 -10.12
N HIS A 165 26.87 1.32 -9.74
CA HIS A 165 27.75 2.02 -10.66
C HIS A 165 29.23 1.94 -10.28
N PRO A 166 30.12 1.63 -11.24
CA PRO A 166 29.83 0.89 -12.47
C PRO A 166 29.53 -0.60 -12.20
N ASP A 167 30.18 -1.15 -11.19
CA ASP A 167 30.20 -2.55 -10.80
C ASP A 167 30.67 -2.65 -9.34
N GLY A 168 30.68 -3.86 -8.79
CA GLY A 168 31.22 -4.11 -7.46
C GLY A 168 30.35 -5.06 -6.66
N GLY A 169 30.50 -5.01 -5.34
CA GLY A 169 29.77 -5.88 -4.43
C GLY A 169 28.96 -5.17 -3.35
N VAL A 170 27.79 -5.74 -3.07
CA VAL A 170 26.84 -5.31 -2.04
C VAL A 170 26.46 -6.53 -1.22
N ALA A 171 26.62 -6.44 0.10
CA ALA A 171 26.40 -7.54 1.02
C ALA A 171 24.91 -7.80 1.27
N ARG A 172 24.13 -6.75 1.58
CA ARG A 172 22.69 -6.84 1.83
C ARG A 172 21.95 -5.64 1.25
N LEU A 173 20.70 -5.91 0.86
CA LEU A 173 19.71 -4.91 0.47
C LEU A 173 18.46 -5.10 1.35
N ARG A 174 17.93 -4.02 1.91
CA ARG A 174 16.61 -4.00 2.56
C ARG A 174 15.76 -2.89 1.95
N LEU A 175 14.50 -3.19 1.68
CA LEU A 175 13.54 -2.25 1.12
C LEU A 175 12.48 -1.98 2.19
N LEU A 176 12.75 -1.00 3.03
CA LEU A 176 12.00 -0.70 4.23
C LEU A 176 10.79 0.17 3.88
N GLY A 177 9.60 -0.32 4.18
CA GLY A 177 8.38 0.31 3.73
C GLY A 177 7.13 -0.17 4.44
N ARG A 178 5.99 0.27 3.91
CA ARG A 178 4.65 -0.07 4.39
C ARG A 178 3.96 -0.98 3.38
N PRO A 179 3.47 -2.16 3.79
CA PRO A 179 2.63 -2.98 2.94
C PRO A 179 1.39 -2.19 2.50
N LEU A 180 1.10 -2.21 1.19
CA LEU A 180 -0.09 -1.57 0.62
C LEU A 180 -0.65 -2.51 -0.45
N VAL A 181 -1.50 -3.42 -0.01
CA VAL A 181 -2.12 -4.44 -0.85
C VAL A 181 -3.54 -4.00 -1.20
N ASP A 182 -4.00 -4.39 -2.39
CA ASP A 182 -5.42 -4.27 -2.70
C ASP A 182 -6.20 -5.30 -1.88
N LEU A 183 -6.81 -4.85 -0.79
CA LEU A 183 -7.52 -5.70 0.15
C LEU A 183 -8.67 -6.47 -0.50
N ARG A 184 -9.22 -5.98 -1.62
CA ARG A 184 -10.29 -6.67 -2.35
C ARG A 184 -9.77 -7.92 -3.06
N ARG A 185 -8.48 -7.98 -3.38
CA ARG A 185 -7.80 -9.18 -3.87
C ARG A 185 -7.39 -10.14 -2.74
N ALA A 186 -7.23 -9.63 -1.52
CA ALA A 186 -6.76 -10.40 -0.37
C ALA A 186 -7.91 -11.02 0.45
N ALA A 187 -9.03 -10.32 0.58
CA ALA A 187 -10.18 -10.80 1.33
C ALA A 187 -10.91 -11.93 0.60
N ASP A 188 -11.58 -12.80 1.38
CA ASP A 188 -12.47 -13.80 0.81
C ASP A 188 -13.74 -13.16 0.20
N HIS A 189 -14.57 -13.99 -0.46
CA HIS A 189 -15.79 -13.52 -1.11
C HIS A 189 -16.80 -12.85 -0.17
N SER A 190 -16.65 -13.02 1.15
CA SER A 190 -17.49 -12.40 2.18
C SER A 190 -16.86 -11.13 2.76
N GLY A 191 -15.66 -10.75 2.31
CA GLY A 191 -14.91 -9.61 2.82
C GLY A 191 -14.14 -9.91 4.11
N ARG A 192 -13.91 -11.19 4.44
CA ARG A 192 -13.10 -11.57 5.61
C ARG A 192 -11.63 -11.73 5.26
N LEU A 193 -10.78 -11.36 6.21
CA LEU A 193 -9.35 -11.58 6.18
C LEU A 193 -8.77 -11.56 7.60
N ASP A 194 -7.48 -11.87 7.72
CA ASP A 194 -6.72 -11.52 8.91
C ASP A 194 -6.29 -10.06 8.83
N LEU A 195 -6.94 -9.21 9.62
CA LEU A 195 -6.71 -7.77 9.68
C LEU A 195 -5.34 -7.43 10.29
N ALA A 196 -4.75 -8.31 11.09
CA ALA A 196 -3.45 -8.07 11.73
C ALA A 196 -2.27 -8.53 10.84
N ALA A 197 -2.51 -9.40 9.85
CA ALA A 197 -1.43 -9.95 9.03
C ALA A 197 -0.65 -8.86 8.28
N ILE A 198 0.68 -8.97 8.31
CA ILE A 198 1.59 -8.06 7.63
C ILE A 198 1.38 -8.05 6.11
N ILE A 199 1.02 -9.21 5.53
CA ILE A 199 0.72 -9.35 4.10
C ILE A 199 -0.56 -8.65 3.68
N ASN A 200 -1.43 -8.32 4.63
CA ASN A 200 -2.66 -7.59 4.37
C ASN A 200 -2.50 -6.10 4.65
N GLY A 201 -1.44 -5.65 5.33
CA GLY A 201 -1.28 -4.24 5.73
C GLY A 201 -1.08 -4.01 7.22
N GLY A 202 -1.19 -5.05 8.06
CA GLY A 202 -1.02 -4.91 9.50
C GLY A 202 0.40 -4.50 9.89
N ARG A 203 0.52 -3.63 10.89
CA ARG A 203 1.81 -3.07 11.35
C ARG A 203 1.91 -3.07 12.85
N ALA A 204 3.09 -3.42 13.37
CA ALA A 204 3.40 -3.20 14.77
C ALA A 204 3.86 -1.76 14.94
N VAL A 205 3.10 -0.97 15.71
CA VAL A 205 3.29 0.49 15.83
C VAL A 205 3.70 0.94 17.22
N GLY A 206 3.70 0.04 18.20
CA GLY A 206 4.20 0.32 19.55
C GLY A 206 4.42 -0.95 20.36
N CYS A 207 5.30 -0.91 21.35
CA CYS A 207 5.48 -1.98 22.33
C CYS A 207 6.12 -1.45 23.62
N SER A 208 5.95 -2.18 24.72
CA SER A 208 6.64 -1.88 25.99
C SER A 208 8.10 -2.31 25.99
N ASP A 209 8.40 -3.43 25.30
CA ASP A 209 9.71 -4.08 25.27
C ASP A 209 9.89 -4.83 23.93
N ALA A 210 11.05 -4.63 23.29
CA ALA A 210 11.48 -5.34 22.08
C ALA A 210 12.94 -5.83 22.19
N PHE A 211 13.39 -6.13 23.41
CA PHE A 211 14.78 -6.44 23.72
C PHE A 211 15.27 -7.73 23.05
N PHE A 212 14.47 -8.81 23.06
CA PHE A 212 14.85 -10.10 22.48
C PHE A 212 14.41 -10.25 21.03
N SER A 213 13.17 -9.85 20.71
CA SER A 213 12.67 -9.90 19.34
C SER A 213 11.55 -8.88 19.11
N ALA A 214 11.30 -8.57 17.83
CA ALA A 214 10.43 -7.48 17.43
C ALA A 214 8.93 -7.84 17.50
N PRO A 215 8.04 -6.90 17.89
CA PRO A 215 6.60 -7.09 17.84
C PRO A 215 6.07 -7.33 16.41
N THR A 216 6.79 -6.88 15.37
CA THR A 216 6.45 -7.15 13.97
C THR A 216 6.39 -8.65 13.64
N ASN A 217 7.12 -9.49 14.39
CA ASN A 217 7.08 -10.95 14.22
C ASN A 217 5.70 -11.56 14.53
N LEU A 218 4.89 -10.91 15.38
CA LEU A 218 3.51 -11.33 15.66
C LEU A 218 2.67 -11.39 14.37
N LEU A 219 2.96 -10.51 13.42
CA LEU A 219 2.14 -10.26 12.23
C LEU A 219 2.64 -11.05 11.00
N MET A 220 3.79 -11.72 11.14
CA MET A 220 4.44 -12.44 10.05
C MET A 220 3.62 -13.62 9.55
N VAL A 221 3.84 -14.02 8.30
CA VAL A 221 3.17 -15.18 7.69
C VAL A 221 3.65 -16.52 8.24
N GLY A 222 2.79 -17.52 8.13
CA GLY A 222 3.08 -18.88 8.56
C GLY A 222 3.35 -19.01 10.06
N ASP A 223 3.91 -20.16 10.41
CA ASP A 223 4.20 -20.53 11.80
C ASP A 223 5.57 -20.01 12.22
N GLY A 224 5.72 -19.76 13.54
CA GLY A 224 7.02 -19.42 14.11
C GLY A 224 8.02 -20.57 13.91
N ARG A 225 9.19 -20.28 13.34
CA ARG A 225 10.25 -21.29 13.14
C ARG A 225 10.96 -21.68 14.44
N ASP A 226 11.19 -20.69 15.29
CA ASP A 226 11.79 -20.81 16.61
C ASP A 226 11.25 -19.67 17.51
N MET A 227 11.88 -19.41 18.67
CA MET A 227 11.48 -18.33 19.57
C MET A 227 11.88 -16.93 19.05
N GLY A 228 12.99 -16.81 18.32
CA GLY A 228 13.45 -15.55 17.75
C GLY A 228 12.55 -15.04 16.61
N ASP A 229 11.80 -15.95 16.00
CA ASP A 229 10.75 -15.66 15.03
C ASP A 229 9.40 -15.28 15.67
N GLY A 230 9.32 -15.05 16.99
CA GLY A 230 8.17 -14.48 17.70
C GLY A 230 8.45 -13.08 18.29
N TRP A 231 7.58 -12.57 19.14
CA TRP A 231 7.83 -11.42 20.03
C TRP A 231 8.10 -11.92 21.45
N GLU A 232 9.19 -11.50 22.07
CA GLU A 232 9.60 -11.90 23.42
C GLU A 232 10.11 -10.69 24.22
N THR A 233 9.67 -10.60 25.47
CA THR A 233 10.03 -9.52 26.40
C THR A 233 10.94 -9.99 27.52
N THR A 234 11.53 -9.03 28.26
CA THR A 234 12.33 -9.34 29.44
C THR A 234 11.48 -9.80 30.61
N ARG A 235 12.05 -10.66 31.48
CA ARG A 235 11.35 -11.14 32.68
C ARG A 235 11.04 -9.98 33.62
N ARG A 236 9.77 -9.79 33.92
CA ARG A 236 9.24 -8.80 34.84
C ARG A 236 9.21 -9.38 36.26
N ARG A 237 9.62 -8.57 37.24
CA ARG A 237 9.63 -8.93 38.68
C ARG A 237 8.66 -8.13 39.54
N GLY A 238 8.06 -7.09 38.96
CA GLY A 238 7.06 -6.23 39.61
C GLY A 238 5.66 -6.44 39.00
N PRO A 239 4.64 -5.74 39.51
CA PRO A 239 3.30 -5.80 38.94
C PRO A 239 3.27 -5.22 37.53
N GLY A 240 2.22 -5.57 36.77
CA GLY A 240 1.97 -5.06 35.43
C GLY A 240 2.07 -6.13 34.35
N HIS A 241 2.20 -5.67 33.11
CA HIS A 241 2.21 -6.47 31.90
C HIS A 241 3.17 -5.87 30.88
N ASP A 242 3.49 -6.64 29.84
CA ASP A 242 4.04 -6.11 28.60
C ASP A 242 2.98 -6.00 27.52
N PHE A 243 3.16 -5.08 26.58
CA PHE A 243 2.19 -4.85 25.52
C PHE A 243 2.83 -4.68 24.14
N ALA A 244 2.07 -5.02 23.12
CA ALA A 244 2.31 -4.68 21.72
C ALA A 244 1.05 -4.05 21.13
N ILE A 245 1.22 -2.96 20.38
CA ILE A 245 0.16 -2.26 19.66
C ILE A 245 0.31 -2.57 18.17
N VAL A 246 -0.80 -3.02 17.58
CA VAL A 246 -0.90 -3.41 16.19
C VAL A 246 -1.92 -2.51 15.50
N GLU A 247 -1.48 -1.78 14.49
CA GLU A 247 -2.35 -1.15 13.51
C GLU A 247 -2.85 -2.25 12.56
N LEU A 248 -4.16 -2.36 12.42
CA LEU A 248 -4.81 -3.29 11.50
C LEU A 248 -4.66 -2.78 10.06
N ALA A 249 -4.71 -3.70 9.10
CA ALA A 249 -4.62 -3.39 7.67
C ALA A 249 -5.60 -2.31 7.18
N THR A 250 -6.76 -2.22 7.83
CA THR A 250 -7.77 -1.18 7.62
C THR A 250 -8.78 -1.23 8.77
N THR A 251 -9.75 -0.31 8.79
CA THR A 251 -10.90 -0.35 9.72
C THR A 251 -11.72 -1.62 9.49
N GLY A 252 -11.72 -2.51 10.48
CA GLY A 252 -12.38 -3.81 10.39
C GLY A 252 -13.15 -4.16 11.65
N ARG A 253 -14.15 -5.03 11.51
CA ARG A 253 -14.89 -5.61 12.64
C ARG A 253 -14.26 -6.95 13.00
N VAL A 254 -13.58 -7.00 14.14
CA VAL A 254 -12.83 -8.17 14.61
C VAL A 254 -13.80 -9.18 15.24
N GLU A 255 -13.77 -10.42 14.76
CA GLU A 255 -14.66 -11.51 15.24
C GLU A 255 -13.91 -12.61 15.98
N ARG A 256 -12.61 -12.76 15.73
CA ARG A 256 -11.80 -13.82 16.31
C ARG A 256 -10.36 -13.39 16.45
N ILE A 257 -9.80 -13.70 17.61
CA ILE A 257 -8.38 -13.56 17.89
C ILE A 257 -7.73 -14.94 17.88
N GLU A 258 -6.58 -15.06 17.23
CA GLU A 258 -5.73 -16.24 17.37
C GLU A 258 -4.38 -15.83 17.94
N LEU A 259 -3.99 -16.44 19.06
CA LEU A 259 -2.70 -16.23 19.70
C LEU A 259 -1.91 -17.55 19.68
N ASP A 260 -0.74 -17.51 19.06
CA ASP A 260 0.13 -18.67 18.94
C ASP A 260 1.35 -18.49 19.86
N THR A 261 1.61 -19.48 20.72
CA THR A 261 2.79 -19.55 21.60
C THR A 261 3.73 -20.69 21.20
N THR A 262 3.59 -21.20 19.97
CA THR A 262 4.51 -22.16 19.38
C THR A 262 5.95 -21.70 19.60
N ASN A 263 6.82 -22.65 19.95
CA ASN A 263 8.20 -22.48 20.43
C ASN A 263 8.41 -21.86 21.82
N PHE A 264 7.43 -21.18 22.42
CA PHE A 264 7.51 -20.65 23.79
C PHE A 264 7.09 -21.70 24.82
N LYS A 265 8.01 -22.61 25.14
CA LYS A 265 7.73 -23.78 26.00
C LYS A 265 7.85 -23.48 27.50
N GLY A 266 8.81 -22.63 27.87
CA GLY A 266 9.13 -22.31 29.28
C GLY A 266 8.99 -20.83 29.63
N ASN A 267 8.62 -20.01 28.66
CA ASN A 267 8.56 -18.54 28.75
C ASN A 267 7.38 -17.99 27.94
N HIS A 268 6.32 -18.77 27.76
CA HIS A 268 5.02 -18.24 27.35
C HIS A 268 4.45 -17.37 28.49
N PRO A 269 3.60 -16.38 28.18
CA PRO A 269 2.89 -15.66 29.23
C PRO A 269 1.91 -16.58 29.95
N ASP A 270 1.58 -16.26 31.21
CA ASP A 270 0.55 -17.00 31.96
C ASP A 270 -0.85 -16.67 31.44
N ARG A 271 -1.09 -15.38 31.17
CA ARG A 271 -2.39 -14.86 30.69
C ARG A 271 -2.20 -13.73 29.68
N CYS A 272 -3.26 -13.44 28.93
CA CYS A 272 -3.28 -12.30 28.01
C CYS A 272 -4.63 -11.55 28.00
N ASP A 273 -4.55 -10.28 27.60
CA ASP A 273 -5.70 -9.49 27.18
C ASP A 273 -5.50 -9.04 25.73
N VAL A 274 -6.60 -8.86 25.01
CA VAL A 274 -6.60 -8.16 23.73
C VAL A 274 -7.67 -7.08 23.76
N LEU A 275 -7.24 -5.84 23.56
CA LEU A 275 -8.11 -4.67 23.49
C LEU A 275 -8.11 -4.09 22.09
N ALA A 276 -9.19 -3.39 21.74
CA ALA A 276 -9.39 -2.75 20.46
C ALA A 276 -9.71 -1.26 20.61
N ILE A 277 -9.34 -0.48 19.61
CA ILE A 277 -9.78 0.91 19.49
C ILE A 277 -9.99 1.28 18.03
N ASP A 278 -10.99 2.13 17.76
CA ASP A 278 -11.15 2.81 16.49
C ASP A 278 -10.54 4.22 16.58
N ALA A 279 -9.34 4.34 16.05
CA ALA A 279 -8.54 5.56 16.02
C ALA A 279 -7.94 5.76 14.61
N ALA A 280 -8.76 5.64 13.57
CA ALA A 280 -8.33 5.56 12.16
C ALA A 280 -7.48 6.76 11.66
N ASP A 281 -7.61 7.93 12.30
CA ASP A 281 -6.91 9.16 11.91
C ASP A 281 -5.84 9.58 12.94
N ALA A 282 -5.61 8.78 13.99
CA ALA A 282 -4.61 9.09 15.01
C ALA A 282 -3.20 8.76 14.52
N ASP A 283 -2.23 9.60 14.87
CA ASP A 283 -0.83 9.22 14.79
C ASP A 283 -0.61 8.02 15.75
N PRO A 284 -0.01 6.90 15.30
CA PRO A 284 0.29 5.78 16.18
C PRO A 284 1.11 6.15 17.42
N ALA A 285 1.92 7.21 17.37
CA ALA A 285 2.67 7.73 18.51
C ALA A 285 1.80 8.50 19.52
N GLU A 286 0.59 8.93 19.12
CA GLU A 286 -0.33 9.74 19.92
C GLU A 286 -1.65 9.00 20.22
N LEU A 287 -1.66 7.67 20.13
CA LEU A 287 -2.84 6.87 20.45
C LEU A 287 -3.30 7.13 21.90
N PRO A 288 -4.62 7.24 22.14
CA PRO A 288 -5.15 7.52 23.46
C PRO A 288 -4.86 6.36 24.43
N THR A 289 -4.68 6.72 25.70
CA THR A 289 -4.43 5.74 26.78
C THR A 289 -5.71 5.10 27.31
N ASP A 290 -6.86 5.75 27.08
CA ASP A 290 -8.21 5.31 27.42
C ASP A 290 -9.04 5.03 26.15
N GLY A 291 -10.28 4.57 26.31
CA GLY A 291 -11.18 4.27 25.18
C GLY A 291 -10.96 2.91 24.51
N TRP A 292 -10.04 2.10 25.02
CA TRP A 292 -9.81 0.73 24.54
C TRP A 292 -10.92 -0.22 25.00
N THR A 293 -11.62 -0.82 24.04
CA THR A 293 -12.66 -1.82 24.26
C THR A 293 -12.04 -3.21 24.42
N PRO A 294 -12.33 -3.96 25.50
CA PRO A 294 -11.82 -5.32 25.65
C PRO A 294 -12.48 -6.28 24.65
N LEU A 295 -11.65 -7.03 23.91
CA LEU A 295 -12.12 -8.16 23.08
C LEU A 295 -11.90 -9.50 23.77
N VAL A 296 -10.77 -9.62 24.47
CA VAL A 296 -10.37 -10.80 25.23
C VAL A 296 -9.81 -10.28 26.56
N LEU A 297 -10.29 -10.80 27.68
CA LEU A 297 -9.79 -10.47 29.00
C LEU A 297 -9.38 -11.71 29.75
N ASP A 298 -8.24 -11.61 30.43
CA ASP A 298 -7.74 -12.57 31.39
C ASP A 298 -7.70 -14.00 30.81
N HIS A 299 -7.31 -14.16 29.55
CA HIS A 299 -7.32 -15.48 28.90
C HIS A 299 -6.09 -16.30 29.31
N PRO A 300 -6.26 -17.51 29.88
CA PRO A 300 -5.13 -18.35 30.24
C PRO A 300 -4.42 -18.88 29.00
N MET A 301 -3.09 -18.81 29.02
CA MET A 301 -2.24 -19.24 27.92
C MET A 301 -1.59 -20.58 28.26
N GLN A 302 -1.30 -21.38 27.25
CA GLN A 302 -0.62 -22.67 27.36
C GLN A 302 0.71 -22.62 26.61
N PRO A 303 1.74 -23.34 27.06
CA PRO A 303 3.03 -23.39 26.36
C PRO A 303 2.87 -24.10 25.02
N HIS A 304 3.53 -23.59 23.98
CA HIS A 304 3.60 -24.25 22.68
C HIS A 304 2.22 -24.60 22.09
N ALA A 305 1.27 -23.67 22.20
CA ALA A 305 -0.12 -23.90 21.84
C ALA A 305 -0.73 -22.74 21.03
N ARG A 306 -1.76 -23.09 20.25
CA ARG A 306 -2.64 -22.12 19.58
C ARG A 306 -3.91 -21.92 20.36
N HIS A 307 -4.25 -20.66 20.58
CA HIS A 307 -5.44 -20.22 21.27
C HIS A 307 -6.32 -19.53 20.24
N VAL A 308 -7.46 -20.13 19.92
CA VAL A 308 -8.45 -19.55 19.00
C VAL A 308 -9.62 -19.10 19.84
N ILE A 309 -9.87 -17.79 19.86
CA ILE A 309 -10.79 -17.14 20.79
C ILE A 309 -11.80 -16.37 19.96
N ASP A 310 -13.05 -16.80 19.99
CA ASP A 310 -14.15 -16.05 19.38
C ASP A 310 -14.47 -14.82 20.25
N VAL A 311 -14.61 -13.66 19.61
CA VAL A 311 -14.95 -12.42 20.28
C VAL A 311 -16.47 -12.39 20.48
N GLU A 312 -16.93 -12.33 21.73
CA GLU A 312 -18.36 -12.36 22.07
C GLU A 312 -19.12 -11.18 21.43
N GLU A 313 -18.52 -10.00 21.47
CA GLU A 313 -19.05 -8.77 20.87
C GLU A 313 -18.08 -8.24 19.80
N PRO A 314 -18.26 -8.66 18.52
CA PRO A 314 -17.40 -8.19 17.44
C PRO A 314 -17.37 -6.67 17.34
N THR A 315 -16.17 -6.11 17.44
CA THR A 315 -15.95 -4.68 17.61
C THR A 315 -15.24 -4.11 16.39
N VAL A 316 -15.68 -2.93 15.93
CA VAL A 316 -14.99 -2.15 14.91
C VAL A 316 -13.71 -1.58 15.50
N ALA A 317 -12.59 -1.79 14.84
CA ALA A 317 -11.28 -1.38 15.31
C ALA A 317 -10.36 -0.99 14.16
N THR A 318 -9.41 -0.12 14.45
CA THR A 318 -8.25 0.15 13.60
C THR A 318 -6.95 -0.30 14.26
N HIS A 319 -6.94 -0.41 15.60
CA HIS A 319 -5.79 -0.89 16.35
C HIS A 319 -6.19 -1.94 17.37
N LEU A 320 -5.25 -2.85 17.64
CA LEU A 320 -5.30 -3.80 18.74
C LEU A 320 -4.14 -3.56 19.70
N GLN A 321 -4.38 -3.82 20.98
CA GLN A 321 -3.34 -3.91 21.99
C GLN A 321 -3.37 -5.30 22.59
N LEU A 322 -2.31 -6.08 22.34
CA LEU A 322 -2.05 -7.34 23.02
C LEU A 322 -1.32 -7.01 24.33
N ARG A 323 -1.85 -7.46 25.46
CA ARG A 323 -1.18 -7.44 26.76
C ARG A 323 -0.85 -8.85 27.20
N ILE A 324 0.38 -9.09 27.63
CA ILE A 324 0.84 -10.37 28.14
C ILE A 324 1.25 -10.23 29.60
N HIS A 325 0.83 -11.18 30.44
CA HIS A 325 0.97 -11.08 31.90
C HIS A 325 1.82 -12.22 32.47
N PRO A 326 2.78 -11.91 33.37
CA PRO A 326 3.37 -10.58 33.60
C PRO A 326 4.31 -10.15 32.46
N ASP A 327 4.81 -11.11 31.70
CA ASP A 327 5.79 -11.03 30.61
C ASP A 327 5.76 -12.35 29.81
N GLY A 328 6.61 -12.50 28.79
CA GLY A 328 6.80 -13.76 28.09
C GLY A 328 6.95 -13.57 26.58
N GLY A 329 6.64 -14.62 25.83
CA GLY A 329 6.70 -14.57 24.36
C GLY A 329 5.51 -15.19 23.65
N VAL A 330 5.21 -14.61 22.48
CA VAL A 330 4.09 -14.97 21.60
C VAL A 330 4.62 -15.04 20.17
N ALA A 331 4.36 -16.13 19.48
CA ALA A 331 4.81 -16.36 18.11
C ALA A 331 3.98 -15.55 17.11
N ARG A 332 2.65 -15.61 17.18
CA ARG A 332 1.75 -14.94 16.23
C ARG A 332 0.51 -14.36 16.90
N LEU A 333 0.04 -13.26 16.33
CA LEU A 333 -1.30 -12.72 16.54
C LEU A 333 -2.03 -12.73 15.19
N ARG A 334 -3.28 -13.18 15.19
CA ARG A 334 -4.23 -13.06 14.08
C ARG A 334 -5.48 -12.37 14.58
N ALA A 335 -6.01 -11.46 13.78
CA ALA A 335 -7.27 -10.78 14.04
C ALA A 335 -8.21 -11.02 12.86
N ARG A 336 -8.95 -12.11 12.90
CA ARG A 336 -9.88 -12.44 11.82
C ARG A 336 -11.16 -11.63 11.97
N GLY A 337 -11.59 -11.03 10.88
CA GLY A 337 -12.76 -10.17 10.88
C GLY A 337 -13.17 -9.76 9.48
N PHE A 338 -14.13 -8.85 9.41
CA PHE A 338 -14.62 -8.27 8.16
C PHE A 338 -14.07 -6.86 7.98
N VAL A 339 -13.74 -6.48 6.76
CA VAL A 339 -13.51 -5.06 6.44
C VAL A 339 -14.83 -4.31 6.46
N THR A 340 -14.85 -3.15 7.10
CA THR A 340 -16.02 -2.26 7.11
C THR A 340 -16.13 -1.49 5.79
N ASP A 341 -17.30 -0.90 5.50
CA ASP A 341 -17.44 -0.01 4.35
C ASP A 341 -16.42 1.12 4.37
N GLU A 342 -16.18 1.73 5.54
CA GLU A 342 -15.12 2.74 5.69
C GLU A 342 -13.74 2.16 5.38
N GLY A 343 -13.44 0.96 5.87
CA GLY A 343 -12.16 0.30 5.62
C GLY A 343 -11.90 0.04 4.13
N TRP A 344 -12.95 -0.32 3.37
CA TRP A 344 -12.87 -0.47 1.92
C TRP A 344 -12.57 0.85 1.21
N GLN A 345 -13.21 1.93 1.65
CA GLN A 345 -13.03 3.25 1.07
C GLN A 345 -11.63 3.81 1.39
N ARG A 346 -11.15 3.65 2.63
CA ARG A 346 -9.79 4.02 3.04
C ARG A 346 -8.72 3.30 2.24
N SER A 347 -8.91 1.99 2.01
CA SER A 347 -8.00 1.20 1.17
C SER A 347 -7.95 1.74 -0.27
N THR A 348 -9.09 2.09 -0.86
CA THR A 348 -9.14 2.73 -2.19
C THR A 348 -8.38 4.06 -2.22
N VAL A 349 -8.56 4.93 -1.21
CA VAL A 349 -7.86 6.22 -1.14
C VAL A 349 -6.35 6.02 -1.01
N ALA A 350 -5.91 5.11 -0.14
CA ALA A 350 -4.49 4.81 0.03
C ALA A 350 -3.84 4.31 -1.27
N LEU A 351 -4.55 3.46 -2.04
CA LEU A 351 -4.08 3.01 -3.35
C LEU A 351 -3.95 4.16 -4.36
N LEU A 352 -4.90 5.10 -4.37
CA LEU A 352 -4.86 6.28 -5.24
C LEU A 352 -3.75 7.27 -4.85
N ASP A 353 -3.54 7.48 -3.56
CA ASP A 353 -2.51 8.36 -3.01
C ASP A 353 -1.10 7.86 -3.34
N ALA A 354 -0.90 6.54 -3.36
CA ALA A 354 0.39 5.92 -3.67
C ALA A 354 0.57 5.55 -5.15
N ALA A 355 -0.41 5.84 -6.02
CA ALA A 355 -0.31 5.55 -7.45
C ALA A 355 0.61 6.57 -8.15
N THR A 356 1.20 6.17 -9.28
CA THR A 356 1.87 7.11 -10.20
C THR A 356 0.89 8.19 -10.67
N ASP A 357 1.40 9.35 -11.08
CA ASP A 357 0.58 10.44 -11.60
C ASP A 357 -0.25 10.01 -12.81
N ASP A 358 0.35 9.24 -13.73
CA ASP A 358 -0.35 8.70 -14.89
C ASP A 358 -1.50 7.77 -14.50
N ARG A 359 -1.26 6.88 -13.53
CA ARG A 359 -2.32 5.96 -13.07
C ARG A 359 -3.42 6.69 -12.32
N ALA A 360 -3.08 7.63 -11.44
CA ALA A 360 -4.08 8.43 -10.73
C ALA A 360 -4.86 9.32 -11.70
N ARG A 361 -4.21 9.87 -12.73
CA ARG A 361 -4.85 10.63 -13.81
C ARG A 361 -5.89 9.80 -14.53
N GLU A 362 -5.55 8.58 -14.95
CA GLU A 362 -6.47 7.66 -15.62
C GLU A 362 -7.73 7.40 -14.77
N VAL A 363 -7.53 7.10 -13.48
CA VAL A 363 -8.63 6.82 -12.54
C VAL A 363 -9.53 8.04 -12.34
N LEU A 364 -8.94 9.22 -12.21
CA LEU A 364 -9.66 10.48 -12.00
C LEU A 364 -10.38 10.94 -13.28
N LEU A 365 -9.76 10.79 -14.46
CA LEU A 365 -10.38 11.09 -15.77
C LEU A 365 -11.63 10.25 -16.02
N ALA A 366 -11.61 8.99 -15.57
CA ALA A 366 -12.79 8.13 -15.66
C ALA A 366 -13.96 8.66 -14.81
N CYS A 367 -13.69 9.45 -13.76
CA CYS A 367 -14.71 10.09 -12.92
C CYS A 367 -15.16 11.47 -13.44
N CYS A 368 -14.24 12.25 -14.02
CA CYS A 368 -14.48 13.58 -14.57
C CYS A 368 -13.60 13.83 -15.79
N GLY A 369 -14.20 14.17 -16.93
CA GLY A 369 -13.46 14.35 -18.19
C GLY A 369 -12.64 15.63 -18.32
N SER A 370 -12.64 16.51 -17.31
CA SER A 370 -11.86 17.76 -17.34
C SER A 370 -10.40 17.50 -16.95
N THR A 371 -9.46 17.83 -17.83
CA THR A 371 -8.03 17.73 -17.57
C THR A 371 -7.58 18.70 -16.49
N ALA A 372 -8.08 19.94 -16.50
CA ALA A 372 -7.80 20.95 -15.47
C ALA A 372 -8.26 20.50 -14.07
N TRP A 373 -9.44 19.88 -13.97
CA TRP A 373 -9.92 19.31 -12.70
C TRP A 373 -9.00 18.18 -12.22
N VAL A 374 -8.57 17.29 -13.12
CA VAL A 374 -7.68 16.18 -12.77
C VAL A 374 -6.31 16.69 -12.32
N ASP A 375 -5.72 17.66 -13.01
CA ASP A 375 -4.45 18.29 -12.61
C ASP A 375 -4.54 18.90 -11.21
N ALA A 376 -5.63 19.61 -10.93
CA ALA A 376 -5.90 20.18 -9.62
C ALA A 376 -6.07 19.10 -8.53
N MET A 377 -6.69 17.96 -8.85
CA MET A 377 -6.82 16.83 -7.93
C MET A 377 -5.48 16.14 -7.66
N LEU A 378 -4.67 15.91 -8.70
CA LEU A 378 -3.34 15.30 -8.56
C LEU A 378 -2.44 16.15 -7.66
N ALA A 379 -2.48 17.48 -7.80
CA ALA A 379 -1.72 18.42 -6.98
C ALA A 379 -2.17 18.45 -5.49
N ARG A 380 -3.33 17.88 -5.15
CA ARG A 380 -3.85 17.80 -3.78
C ARG A 380 -3.64 16.44 -3.12
N ARG A 381 -3.06 15.47 -3.83
CA ARG A 381 -2.65 14.21 -3.20
C ARG A 381 -1.49 14.47 -2.23
N PRO A 382 -1.38 13.68 -1.13
CA PRO A 382 -2.29 12.61 -0.73
C PRO A 382 -3.58 13.11 -0.05
N PHE A 383 -4.70 12.43 -0.26
CA PHE A 383 -5.98 12.74 0.38
C PHE A 383 -6.09 12.13 1.80
N GLY A 384 -5.53 10.95 2.02
CA GLY A 384 -5.50 10.20 3.28
C GLY A 384 -6.83 9.56 3.70
N ARG A 385 -7.97 10.22 3.48
CA ARG A 385 -9.30 9.68 3.84
C ARG A 385 -10.40 10.04 2.83
N PRO A 386 -11.49 9.24 2.74
CA PRO A 386 -12.54 9.44 1.75
C PRO A 386 -13.18 10.84 1.76
N SER A 387 -13.40 11.41 2.95
CA SER A 387 -13.98 12.75 3.09
C SER A 387 -13.10 13.87 2.51
N ARG A 388 -11.76 13.73 2.59
CA ARG A 388 -10.82 14.70 2.00
C ARG A 388 -10.76 14.56 0.48
N LEU A 389 -10.83 13.35 -0.07
CA LEU A 389 -10.95 13.12 -1.51
C LEU A 389 -12.20 13.80 -2.08
N LEU A 390 -13.37 13.53 -1.48
CA LEU A 390 -14.64 14.08 -1.94
C LEU A 390 -14.72 15.61 -1.76
N GLY A 391 -14.21 16.13 -0.65
CA GLY A 391 -14.12 17.58 -0.44
C GLY A 391 -13.14 18.27 -1.39
N ALA A 392 -12.03 17.62 -1.73
CA ALA A 392 -11.09 18.12 -2.73
C ALA A 392 -11.74 18.17 -4.12
N ALA A 393 -12.45 17.10 -4.51
CA ALA A 393 -13.17 17.01 -5.77
C ALA A 393 -14.13 18.18 -5.99
N ASP A 394 -14.94 18.49 -4.99
CA ASP A 394 -15.92 19.58 -5.03
C ASP A 394 -15.26 20.96 -5.12
N ALA A 395 -14.22 21.19 -4.31
CA ALA A 395 -13.46 22.43 -4.30
C ALA A 395 -12.66 22.64 -5.60
N CYS A 396 -12.10 21.59 -6.19
CA CYS A 396 -11.43 21.67 -7.49
C CYS A 396 -12.44 22.00 -8.60
N TRP A 397 -13.60 21.36 -8.60
CA TRP A 397 -14.65 21.61 -9.59
C TRP A 397 -15.17 23.05 -9.55
N THR A 398 -15.33 23.62 -8.35
CA THR A 398 -15.78 25.01 -8.19
C THR A 398 -14.82 26.03 -8.80
N ASN A 399 -13.55 25.65 -9.01
CA ASN A 399 -12.51 26.53 -9.55
C ASN A 399 -12.20 26.31 -11.03
N VAL A 400 -12.87 25.37 -11.72
CA VAL A 400 -12.66 25.15 -13.15
C VAL A 400 -13.34 26.24 -13.99
N GLY A 401 -12.76 26.55 -15.14
CA GLY A 401 -13.30 27.53 -16.09
C GLY A 401 -14.42 26.96 -16.96
N PRO A 402 -15.14 27.83 -17.71
CA PRO A 402 -16.19 27.37 -18.63
C PRO A 402 -15.71 26.38 -19.69
N ASP A 403 -14.51 26.55 -20.22
CA ASP A 403 -13.94 25.66 -21.24
C ASP A 403 -13.65 24.26 -20.66
N ASP A 404 -13.21 24.19 -19.40
CA ASP A 404 -12.96 22.94 -18.68
C ASP A 404 -14.27 22.19 -18.41
N VAL A 405 -15.36 22.93 -18.14
CA VAL A 405 -16.71 22.34 -18.04
C VAL A 405 -17.08 21.70 -19.38
N LEU A 406 -16.94 22.44 -20.49
CA LEU A 406 -17.26 21.92 -21.82
C LEU A 406 -16.43 20.69 -22.19
N GLU A 407 -15.14 20.67 -21.83
CA GLU A 407 -14.27 19.49 -21.95
C GLU A 407 -14.87 18.30 -21.17
N ALA A 408 -15.24 18.48 -19.90
CA ALA A 408 -15.85 17.42 -19.10
C ALA A 408 -17.16 16.91 -19.71
N LEU A 409 -18.01 17.80 -20.23
CA LEU A 409 -19.27 17.43 -20.89
C LEU A 409 -19.00 16.57 -22.14
N SER A 410 -18.00 16.93 -22.94
CA SER A 410 -17.65 16.23 -24.18
C SER A 410 -17.21 14.77 -23.97
N ALA A 411 -16.77 14.43 -22.75
CA ALA A 411 -16.37 13.08 -22.39
C ALA A 411 -17.55 12.13 -22.10
N HIS A 412 -18.80 12.63 -22.08
CA HIS A 412 -19.98 11.79 -21.82
C HIS A 412 -20.63 11.27 -23.10
N PRO A 413 -21.10 10.01 -23.08
CA PRO A 413 -22.00 9.52 -24.12
C PRO A 413 -23.40 10.15 -23.97
N ARG A 414 -24.14 10.24 -25.07
CA ARG A 414 -25.52 10.72 -25.05
C ARG A 414 -26.42 9.81 -24.21
N ILE A 415 -27.47 10.38 -23.61
CA ILE A 415 -28.48 9.61 -22.90
C ILE A 415 -29.26 8.74 -23.90
N GLY A 416 -29.31 7.43 -23.65
CA GLY A 416 -29.98 6.45 -24.50
C GLY A 416 -29.06 5.71 -25.49
N GLU A 417 -27.85 6.21 -25.73
CA GLU A 417 -26.85 5.51 -26.57
C GLU A 417 -26.06 4.47 -25.76
N ARG A 418 -25.58 3.41 -26.44
CA ARG A 418 -24.71 2.41 -25.80
C ARG A 418 -23.31 2.98 -25.61
N SER A 419 -22.75 2.81 -24.41
CA SER A 419 -21.39 3.21 -24.08
C SER A 419 -20.56 1.98 -23.67
N ALA A 420 -19.27 1.99 -24.01
CA ALA A 420 -18.31 1.03 -23.50
C ALA A 420 -17.97 1.27 -22.00
N SER A 421 -18.30 2.44 -21.45
CA SER A 421 -18.08 2.75 -20.04
C SER A 421 -19.06 2.00 -19.13
N ARG A 422 -18.52 1.20 -18.20
CA ARG A 422 -19.29 0.46 -17.20
C ARG A 422 -20.10 1.35 -16.26
N TRP A 423 -19.63 2.59 -16.01
CA TRP A 423 -20.36 3.54 -15.17
C TRP A 423 -21.54 4.15 -15.95
N SER A 424 -21.32 4.63 -17.17
CA SER A 424 -22.40 5.14 -18.02
C SER A 424 -23.52 4.10 -18.26
N THR A 425 -23.16 2.82 -18.46
CA THR A 425 -24.15 1.76 -18.67
C THR A 425 -25.04 1.55 -17.44
N ARG A 426 -24.48 1.67 -16.23
CA ARG A 426 -25.24 1.56 -14.96
C ARG A 426 -26.04 2.81 -14.67
N GLU A 427 -25.45 3.99 -14.89
CA GLU A 427 -26.10 5.29 -14.69
C GLU A 427 -27.36 5.44 -15.55
N GLN A 428 -27.38 4.87 -16.76
CA GLN A 428 -28.49 4.96 -17.71
C GLN A 428 -29.42 3.73 -17.71
N ALA A 429 -29.29 2.79 -16.76
CA ALA A 429 -30.06 1.55 -16.78
C ALA A 429 -31.58 1.80 -16.74
N ASP A 430 -32.04 2.65 -15.81
CA ASP A 430 -33.46 2.99 -15.66
C ASP A 430 -33.96 3.89 -16.80
N ALA A 431 -33.12 4.83 -17.24
CA ALA A 431 -33.43 5.72 -18.38
C ALA A 431 -33.69 4.95 -19.69
N ARG A 432 -33.10 3.76 -19.85
CA ARG A 432 -33.27 2.91 -21.04
C ARG A 432 -34.49 1.97 -20.94
N ALA A 433 -35.14 1.89 -19.79
CA ALA A 433 -36.31 1.03 -19.58
C ALA A 433 -37.64 1.68 -19.99
N GLY A 434 -37.61 2.92 -20.49
CA GLY A 434 -38.79 3.67 -20.93
C GLY A 434 -39.41 3.17 -22.24
N GLU A 435 -40.65 3.60 -22.49
CA GLU A 435 -41.36 3.29 -23.74
C GLU A 435 -40.61 3.85 -24.97
N GLN A 436 -40.65 3.14 -26.10
CA GLN A 436 -39.91 3.53 -27.31
C GLN A 436 -40.23 4.96 -27.77
N ALA A 437 -41.49 5.39 -27.64
CA ALA A 437 -41.91 6.75 -28.00
C ALA A 437 -41.22 7.84 -27.14
N ILE A 438 -40.95 7.56 -25.87
CA ILE A 438 -40.23 8.47 -24.97
C ILE A 438 -38.75 8.52 -25.36
N LEU A 439 -38.15 7.35 -25.63
CA LEU A 439 -36.75 7.26 -26.06
C LEU A 439 -36.51 8.01 -27.39
N ASP A 440 -37.45 7.93 -28.33
CA ASP A 440 -37.37 8.66 -29.61
C ASP A 440 -37.44 10.18 -29.39
N ARG A 441 -38.27 10.65 -28.46
CA ARG A 441 -38.34 12.08 -28.06
C ARG A 441 -37.06 12.54 -27.38
N ILE A 442 -36.49 11.74 -26.49
CA ILE A 442 -35.18 12.03 -25.86
C ILE A 442 -34.10 12.13 -26.94
N ALA A 443 -34.10 11.23 -27.93
CA ALA A 443 -33.13 11.26 -29.01
C ALA A 443 -33.25 12.51 -29.90
N GLU A 444 -34.46 12.98 -30.18
CA GLU A 444 -34.69 14.26 -30.87
C GLU A 444 -34.30 15.46 -30.00
N GLY A 445 -34.70 15.47 -28.74
CA GLY A 445 -34.34 16.54 -27.81
C GLY A 445 -32.82 16.67 -27.63
N ASN A 446 -32.07 15.56 -27.58
CA ASN A 446 -30.60 15.58 -27.54
C ASN A 446 -30.01 16.27 -28.78
N ARG A 447 -30.56 16.02 -29.99
CA ARG A 447 -30.11 16.68 -31.23
C ARG A 447 -30.35 18.19 -31.16
N LEU A 448 -31.57 18.59 -30.79
CA LEU A 448 -31.93 20.01 -30.65
C LEU A 448 -31.09 20.72 -29.58
N TYR A 449 -30.79 20.01 -28.49
CA TYR A 449 -29.96 20.52 -27.41
C TYR A 449 -28.52 20.76 -27.86
N GLU A 450 -27.91 19.80 -28.56
CA GLU A 450 -26.56 19.94 -29.12
C GLU A 450 -26.49 21.07 -30.16
N GLU A 451 -27.49 21.18 -31.05
CA GLU A 451 -27.57 22.26 -32.04
C GLU A 451 -27.67 23.64 -31.38
N ARG A 452 -28.42 23.74 -30.28
CA ARG A 452 -28.60 25.01 -29.56
C ARG A 452 -27.38 25.36 -28.72
N PHE A 453 -26.92 24.46 -27.86
CA PHE A 453 -25.92 24.78 -26.82
C PHE A 453 -24.49 24.39 -27.19
N GLY A 454 -24.28 23.57 -28.24
CA GLY A 454 -22.95 23.17 -28.71
C GLY A 454 -22.28 22.09 -27.87
N HIS A 455 -23.00 21.48 -26.92
CA HIS A 455 -22.53 20.37 -26.10
C HIS A 455 -23.66 19.37 -25.83
N VAL A 456 -23.31 18.17 -25.39
CA VAL A 456 -24.28 17.12 -25.05
C VAL A 456 -25.19 17.55 -23.90
N PHE A 457 -26.44 17.10 -23.92
CA PHE A 457 -27.33 17.18 -22.78
C PHE A 457 -26.82 16.26 -21.66
N LEU A 458 -26.48 16.84 -20.52
CA LEU A 458 -26.00 16.11 -19.37
C LEU A 458 -26.97 16.22 -18.20
N ILE A 459 -27.29 15.07 -17.59
CA ILE A 459 -28.14 14.97 -16.41
C ILE A 459 -27.70 13.76 -15.57
N ARG A 460 -27.74 13.88 -14.24
CA ARG A 460 -27.56 12.76 -13.31
C ARG A 460 -28.75 11.82 -13.46
N ALA A 461 -28.56 10.80 -14.30
CA ALA A 461 -29.60 9.84 -14.68
C ALA A 461 -29.89 8.79 -13.59
N ALA A 462 -28.93 8.50 -12.70
CA ALA A 462 -29.09 7.48 -11.67
C ALA A 462 -30.31 7.77 -10.78
N GLY A 463 -31.31 6.88 -10.79
CA GLY A 463 -32.56 7.02 -10.05
C GLY A 463 -33.59 7.98 -10.67
N ARG A 464 -33.45 8.37 -11.94
CA ARG A 464 -34.47 9.10 -12.71
C ARG A 464 -35.11 8.21 -13.76
N SER A 465 -36.42 8.36 -13.99
CA SER A 465 -37.14 7.69 -15.08
C SER A 465 -36.87 8.35 -16.44
N ALA A 466 -37.24 7.68 -17.52
CA ALA A 466 -37.12 8.24 -18.87
C ALA A 466 -38.00 9.50 -19.05
N GLU A 467 -39.18 9.52 -18.44
CA GLU A 467 -40.10 10.65 -18.41
C GLU A 467 -39.49 11.85 -17.69
N GLU A 468 -38.93 11.66 -16.49
CA GLU A 468 -38.29 12.74 -15.73
C GLU A 468 -37.08 13.33 -16.47
N ILE A 469 -36.35 12.50 -17.23
CA ILE A 469 -35.24 12.94 -18.08
C ILE A 469 -35.76 13.77 -19.26
N LEU A 470 -36.84 13.31 -19.91
CA LEU A 470 -37.44 14.03 -21.02
C LEU A 470 -38.02 15.38 -20.59
N ASP A 471 -38.75 15.42 -19.47
CA ASP A 471 -39.29 16.67 -18.91
C ASP A 471 -38.17 17.67 -18.62
N ALA A 472 -37.07 17.21 -18.00
CA ALA A 472 -35.90 18.04 -17.72
C ALA A 472 -35.20 18.51 -19.00
N LEU A 473 -35.13 17.67 -20.04
CA LEU A 473 -34.56 18.03 -21.34
C LEU A 473 -35.39 19.11 -22.03
N GLU A 474 -36.71 18.95 -22.05
CA GLU A 474 -37.64 19.91 -22.65
C GLU A 474 -37.65 21.25 -21.91
N GLU A 475 -37.62 21.24 -20.58
CA GLU A 475 -37.47 22.46 -19.77
C GLU A 475 -36.14 23.17 -20.07
N ARG A 476 -35.03 22.44 -20.07
CA ARG A 476 -33.68 23.00 -20.23
C ARG A 476 -33.41 23.51 -21.64
N LEU A 477 -34.12 23.00 -22.65
CA LEU A 477 -34.08 23.54 -24.00
C LEU A 477 -34.49 25.01 -24.04
N ASP A 478 -35.33 25.51 -23.12
CA ASP A 478 -35.76 26.90 -23.09
C ASP A 478 -34.80 27.84 -22.34
N HIS A 479 -33.79 27.31 -21.66
CA HIS A 479 -32.84 28.12 -20.89
C HIS A 479 -31.99 29.07 -21.74
N PRO A 480 -31.59 30.24 -21.19
CA PRO A 480 -30.47 31.01 -21.71
C PRO A 480 -29.16 30.22 -21.61
N HIS A 481 -28.25 30.37 -22.58
CA HIS A 481 -26.96 29.65 -22.61
C HIS A 481 -26.18 29.72 -21.29
N GLN A 482 -26.11 30.89 -20.66
CA GLN A 482 -25.37 31.08 -19.41
C GLN A 482 -26.01 30.35 -18.22
N THR A 483 -27.34 30.23 -18.20
CA THR A 483 -28.04 29.43 -17.20
C THR A 483 -27.81 27.95 -17.46
N GLU A 484 -27.89 27.53 -18.71
CA GLU A 484 -27.76 26.11 -19.05
C GLU A 484 -26.37 25.55 -18.80
N ILE A 485 -25.30 26.32 -19.10
CA ILE A 485 -23.94 25.86 -18.79
C ILE A 485 -23.73 25.71 -17.28
N ALA A 486 -24.35 26.56 -16.46
CA ALA A 486 -24.29 26.45 -15.01
C ALA A 486 -25.07 25.22 -14.50
N VAL A 487 -26.23 24.92 -15.09
CA VAL A 487 -27.02 23.71 -14.78
C VAL A 487 -26.24 22.45 -15.19
N ALA A 488 -25.66 22.42 -16.39
CA ALA A 488 -24.86 21.31 -16.86
C ALA A 488 -23.60 21.09 -16.01
N ALA A 489 -22.95 22.17 -15.55
CA ALA A 489 -21.83 22.09 -14.63
C ALA A 489 -22.20 21.49 -13.27
N GLU A 490 -23.40 21.80 -12.76
CA GLU A 490 -23.90 21.22 -11.52
C GLU A 490 -24.26 19.73 -11.68
N GLU A 491 -24.89 19.35 -12.80
CA GLU A 491 -25.15 17.94 -13.12
C GLU A 491 -23.83 17.15 -13.26
N GLN A 492 -22.81 17.75 -13.89
CA GLN A 492 -21.46 17.16 -13.97
C GLN A 492 -20.85 16.95 -12.59
N ARG A 493 -20.93 17.94 -11.69
CA ARG A 493 -20.45 17.83 -10.30
C ARG A 493 -21.09 16.65 -9.57
N GLN A 494 -22.41 16.49 -9.71
CA GLN A 494 -23.16 15.40 -9.09
C GLN A 494 -22.75 14.04 -9.64
N ILE A 495 -22.56 13.92 -10.97
CA ILE A 495 -22.10 12.68 -11.60
C ILE A 495 -20.69 12.34 -11.13
N THR A 496 -19.76 13.30 -11.09
CA THR A 496 -18.41 13.09 -10.58
C THR A 496 -18.42 12.61 -9.13
N ALA A 497 -19.25 13.20 -8.27
CA ALA A 497 -19.40 12.75 -6.88
C ALA A 497 -19.91 11.30 -6.79
N LEU A 498 -20.91 10.91 -7.59
CA LEU A 498 -21.42 9.54 -7.64
C LEU A 498 -20.37 8.54 -8.15
N ARG A 499 -19.60 8.92 -9.18
CA ARG A 499 -18.51 8.08 -9.70
C ARG A 499 -17.38 7.90 -8.70
N LEU A 500 -16.99 8.95 -7.98
CA LEU A 500 -16.01 8.85 -6.89
C LEU A 500 -16.52 7.97 -5.74
N GLN A 501 -17.81 8.07 -5.37
CA GLN A 501 -18.41 7.18 -4.38
C GLN A 501 -18.46 5.72 -4.87
N ALA A 502 -18.70 5.50 -6.16
CA ALA A 502 -18.62 4.17 -6.76
C ALA A 502 -17.19 3.63 -6.74
N LEU A 503 -16.19 4.44 -7.12
CA LEU A 503 -14.76 4.12 -7.03
C LEU A 503 -14.36 3.72 -5.60
N LEU A 504 -14.77 4.51 -4.61
CA LEU A 504 -14.50 4.23 -3.20
C LEU A 504 -15.06 2.87 -2.75
N ARG A 505 -16.26 2.50 -3.22
CA ARG A 505 -16.89 1.21 -2.92
C ARG A 505 -16.31 0.04 -3.71
N GLU A 506 -16.04 0.23 -4.99
CA GLU A 506 -15.65 -0.83 -5.93
C GLU A 506 -14.13 -1.07 -5.97
N GLY A 507 -13.32 -0.09 -5.56
CA GLY A 507 -11.86 -0.12 -5.62
C GLY A 507 -11.31 0.58 -6.86
N VAL A 508 -10.02 0.89 -6.81
CA VAL A 508 -9.29 1.37 -8.00
C VAL A 508 -9.21 0.21 -9.00
N PRO A 509 -9.59 0.40 -10.27
CA PRO A 509 -9.40 -0.63 -11.29
C PRO A 509 -7.95 -1.17 -11.26
N GLY A 510 -7.80 -2.46 -11.60
CA GLY A 510 -6.51 -3.16 -11.60
C GLY A 510 -5.53 -2.61 -12.61
#